data_AF-A0A935UWK6-F1
#
_entry.id   AF-A0A935UWK6-F1
#
_cell.length_a   1.000
_cell.length_b   1.000
_cell.length_c   1.000
_cell.angle_alpha   90.00
_cell.angle_beta   90.00
_cell.angle_gamma   90.00
#
_symmetry.space_group_name_H-M   'P 1'
#
loop_
_entity.id
_entity.type
_entity.pdbx_description
1 polymer ?
#
loop_
_entity_poly.entity_id
_entity_poly.type
_entity_poly.pdbx_seq_one_letter_code
_entity_poly.pdbx_strand_id
1 'polypeptide(L)'
;MRAALLPLALLLSPLAFAKAVEGYYSPDAVAASSAAFGRYSNALMPRFEKAERDIAVANNAVSELELGVLVLGGRAPDELRAHYKSTRKTVTVAFLQTQAHIALLEDDSSATFGAALERALVAMGPTTVAKECAAGPSGIAAIAGPGRGPATCAGEDLNAPLAAALDKDPALLAAIDEILALEWPDTTIPKATQPLVPLTSAGPAYIQVDDLAIALLSRQIEDLGATFEQEIAPLERGLEAKDPQALADAKAARDRYEAAVSAAGAKMLTAVEKSLKKRGEAVALCANPAAFGGCEGEDKTDLLVRALSNDKKVLKALR
;
A
#
# COMPACT_ATOMS: atom_id res chain seq x y z
N MET A 1 63.09 52.52 -56.78
CA MET A 1 62.45 51.23 -56.45
C MET A 1 62.96 50.80 -55.08
N ARG A 2 62.15 50.95 -54.03
CA ARG A 2 62.46 50.52 -52.65
C ARG A 2 61.59 49.30 -52.35
N ALA A 3 62.21 48.15 -52.12
CA ALA A 3 61.55 46.93 -51.68
C ALA A 3 61.32 47.00 -50.16
N ALA A 4 60.05 46.86 -49.74
CA ALA A 4 59.65 46.79 -48.34
C ALA A 4 59.60 45.32 -47.90
N LEU A 5 60.36 44.98 -46.86
CA LEU A 5 60.29 43.72 -46.12
C LEU A 5 59.19 43.84 -45.06
N LEU A 6 58.13 43.04 -45.18
CA LEU A 6 57.13 42.81 -44.13
C LEU A 6 57.60 41.69 -43.19
N PRO A 7 57.58 41.86 -41.86
CA PRO A 7 57.75 40.74 -40.93
C PRO A 7 56.40 40.05 -40.70
N LEU A 8 56.37 38.75 -40.97
CA LEU A 8 55.27 37.83 -40.67
C LEU A 8 55.31 37.53 -39.16
N ALA A 9 54.52 38.25 -38.37
CA ALA A 9 54.33 37.95 -36.96
C ALA A 9 53.37 36.75 -36.82
N LEU A 10 53.93 35.56 -36.57
CA LEU A 10 53.20 34.38 -36.14
C LEU A 10 52.55 34.64 -34.78
N LEU A 11 51.24 34.88 -34.77
CA LEU A 11 50.39 34.87 -33.58
C LEU A 11 50.26 33.42 -33.07
N LEU A 12 51.20 33.00 -32.22
CA LEU A 12 51.04 31.82 -31.38
C LEU A 12 50.12 32.19 -30.21
N SER A 13 48.82 32.02 -30.39
CA SER A 13 47.87 32.04 -29.26
C SER A 13 48.20 30.88 -28.33
N PRO A 14 48.46 31.09 -27.02
CA PRO A 14 48.52 29.99 -26.09
C PRO A 14 47.16 29.32 -26.05
N LEU A 15 47.10 28.04 -26.43
CA LEU A 15 46.01 27.16 -26.08
C LEU A 15 45.98 27.09 -24.55
N ALA A 16 45.17 27.94 -23.92
CA ALA A 16 44.80 27.79 -22.53
C ALA A 16 44.02 26.49 -22.45
N PHE A 17 44.68 25.40 -22.03
CA PHE A 17 44.00 24.17 -21.67
C PHE A 17 43.05 24.51 -20.53
N ALA A 18 41.75 24.59 -20.83
CA ALA A 18 40.73 24.76 -19.82
C ALA A 18 40.90 23.61 -18.82
N LYS A 19 41.19 23.96 -17.56
CA LYS A 19 41.35 22.99 -16.48
C LYS A 19 40.02 22.24 -16.36
N ALA A 20 40.06 20.91 -16.36
CA ALA A 20 38.86 20.12 -16.17
C ALA A 20 38.18 20.52 -14.86
N VAL A 21 36.89 20.81 -14.92
CA VAL A 21 36.08 21.09 -13.74
C VAL A 21 35.71 19.75 -13.14
N GLU A 22 36.34 19.39 -12.03
CA GLU A 22 35.92 18.23 -11.24
C GLU A 22 34.75 18.64 -10.35
N GLY A 23 33.60 17.99 -10.56
CA GLY A 23 32.40 18.25 -9.79
C GLY A 23 31.74 16.97 -9.30
N TYR A 24 30.82 17.12 -8.35
CA TYR A 24 30.02 16.04 -7.80
C TYR A 24 28.54 16.32 -7.98
N TYR A 25 27.72 15.27 -8.01
CA TYR A 25 26.27 15.38 -7.91
C TYR A 25 25.70 14.21 -7.12
N SER A 26 24.52 14.37 -6.52
CA SER A 26 23.73 13.30 -5.92
C SER A 26 22.39 13.23 -6.65
N PRO A 27 21.95 12.06 -7.13
CA PRO A 27 20.65 11.93 -7.81
C PRO A 27 19.49 12.50 -6.99
N ASP A 28 19.48 12.25 -5.68
CA ASP A 28 18.46 12.76 -4.77
C ASP A 28 18.50 14.30 -4.64
N ALA A 29 19.70 14.90 -4.58
CA ALA A 29 19.86 16.34 -4.49
C ALA A 29 19.50 17.06 -5.81
N VAL A 30 19.81 16.43 -6.96
CA VAL A 30 19.37 16.89 -8.28
C VAL A 30 17.84 16.82 -8.37
N ALA A 31 17.23 15.70 -8.00
CA ALA A 31 15.78 15.52 -8.00
C ALA A 31 15.08 16.53 -7.08
N ALA A 32 15.58 16.72 -5.86
CA ALA A 32 15.05 17.71 -4.91
C ALA A 32 15.15 19.16 -5.41
N SER A 33 16.09 19.46 -6.31
CA SER A 33 16.29 20.80 -6.89
C SER A 33 15.58 20.99 -8.23
N SER A 34 15.01 19.93 -8.83
CA SER A 34 14.35 19.97 -10.14
C SER A 34 12.87 20.31 -10.03
N ALA A 35 12.43 21.35 -10.75
CA ALA A 35 11.02 21.68 -10.88
C ALA A 35 10.23 20.60 -11.63
N ALA A 36 10.84 19.94 -12.63
CA ALA A 36 10.22 18.82 -13.35
C ALA A 36 9.95 17.64 -12.42
N PHE A 37 10.93 17.25 -11.58
CA PHE A 37 10.72 16.22 -10.56
C PHE A 37 9.68 16.65 -9.52
N GLY A 38 9.74 17.89 -9.04
CA GLY A 38 8.75 18.44 -8.11
C GLY A 38 7.32 18.39 -8.68
N ARG A 39 7.13 18.73 -9.96
CA ARG A 39 5.82 18.62 -10.65
C ARG A 39 5.35 17.17 -10.71
N TYR A 40 6.22 16.25 -11.11
CA TYR A 40 5.93 14.83 -11.18
C TYR A 40 5.50 14.26 -9.82
N SER A 41 6.30 14.50 -8.78
CA SER A 41 6.06 14.03 -7.41
C SER A 41 4.76 14.61 -6.84
N ASN A 42 4.54 15.93 -6.96
CA ASN A 42 3.33 16.59 -6.45
C ASN A 42 2.04 16.11 -7.12
N ALA A 43 2.11 15.65 -8.37
CA ALA A 43 0.97 15.14 -9.10
C ALA A 43 0.66 13.67 -8.79
N LEU A 44 1.69 12.82 -8.59
CA LEU A 44 1.50 11.40 -8.30
C LEU A 44 1.25 11.10 -6.83
N MET A 45 1.92 11.78 -5.90
CA MET A 45 1.86 11.46 -4.47
C MET A 45 0.41 11.41 -3.94
N PRO A 46 -0.48 12.38 -4.23
CA PRO A 46 -1.86 12.31 -3.76
C PRO A 46 -2.65 11.11 -4.31
N ARG A 47 -2.31 10.63 -5.52
CA ARG A 47 -2.94 9.46 -6.14
C ARG A 47 -2.46 8.17 -5.50
N PHE A 48 -1.15 8.06 -5.26
CA PHE A 48 -0.54 6.94 -4.55
C PHE A 48 -1.13 6.80 -3.13
N GLU A 49 -1.08 7.87 -2.34
CA GLU A 49 -1.63 7.85 -0.99
C GLU A 49 -3.12 7.52 -0.96
N LYS A 50 -3.90 7.98 -1.96
CA LYS A 50 -5.32 7.63 -2.07
C LYS A 50 -5.46 6.12 -2.32
N ALA A 51 -4.71 5.57 -3.26
CA ALA A 51 -4.78 4.15 -3.59
C ALA A 51 -4.38 3.28 -2.39
N GLU A 52 -3.30 3.62 -1.68
CA GLU A 52 -2.88 2.94 -0.45
C GLU A 52 -3.97 2.99 0.63
N ARG A 53 -4.55 4.16 0.87
CA ARG A 53 -5.64 4.33 1.86
C ARG A 53 -6.86 3.49 1.48
N ASP A 54 -7.29 3.54 0.23
CA ASP A 54 -8.47 2.80 -0.23
C ASP A 54 -8.26 1.28 -0.08
N ILE A 55 -7.08 0.79 -0.45
CA ILE A 55 -6.69 -0.62 -0.29
C ILE A 55 -6.63 -1.01 1.18
N ALA A 56 -6.03 -0.19 2.03
CA ALA A 56 -5.93 -0.47 3.46
C ALA A 56 -7.33 -0.57 4.11
N VAL A 57 -8.22 0.37 3.78
CA VAL A 57 -9.63 0.34 4.22
C VAL A 57 -10.33 -0.92 3.72
N ALA A 58 -10.17 -1.26 2.44
CA ALA A 58 -10.79 -2.46 1.87
C ALA A 58 -10.26 -3.76 2.50
N ASN A 59 -8.95 -3.87 2.73
CA ASN A 59 -8.36 -5.05 3.38
C ASN A 59 -8.86 -5.23 4.80
N ASN A 60 -8.88 -4.15 5.61
CA ASN A 60 -9.43 -4.20 6.97
C ASN A 60 -10.89 -4.65 6.96
N ALA A 61 -11.71 -4.08 6.07
CA ALA A 61 -13.11 -4.48 5.93
C ALA A 61 -13.27 -5.93 5.46
N VAL A 62 -12.38 -6.47 4.61
CA VAL A 62 -12.39 -7.91 4.26
C VAL A 62 -12.12 -8.77 5.49
N SER A 63 -11.17 -8.37 6.34
CA SER A 63 -10.87 -9.09 7.59
C SER A 63 -12.04 -9.04 8.59
N GLU A 64 -12.72 -7.89 8.70
CA GLU A 64 -13.96 -7.75 9.51
C GLU A 64 -15.07 -8.66 8.97
N LEU A 65 -15.34 -8.63 7.66
CA LEU A 65 -16.33 -9.48 7.00
C LEU A 65 -16.00 -10.97 7.16
N GLU A 66 -14.73 -11.34 6.99
CA GLU A 66 -14.22 -12.69 7.20
C GLU A 66 -14.47 -13.15 8.64
N LEU A 67 -14.07 -12.35 9.64
CA LEU A 67 -14.30 -12.66 11.04
C LEU A 67 -15.79 -12.82 11.33
N GLY A 68 -16.63 -11.91 10.82
CA GLY A 68 -18.08 -11.97 10.95
C GLY A 68 -18.65 -13.28 10.41
N VAL A 69 -18.26 -13.66 9.19
CA VAL A 69 -18.69 -14.92 8.55
C VAL A 69 -18.22 -16.15 9.33
N LEU A 70 -16.97 -16.16 9.79
CA LEU A 70 -16.41 -17.29 10.56
C LEU A 70 -17.08 -17.44 11.91
N VAL A 71 -17.28 -16.35 12.65
CA VAL A 71 -17.96 -16.34 13.96
C VAL A 71 -19.41 -16.80 13.84
N LEU A 72 -20.11 -16.40 12.78
CA LEU A 72 -21.46 -16.90 12.50
C LEU A 72 -21.45 -18.40 12.15
N GLY A 73 -20.39 -18.88 11.50
CA GLY A 73 -20.22 -20.29 11.16
C GLY A 73 -21.41 -20.83 10.36
N GLY A 74 -22.04 -21.89 10.86
CA GLY A 74 -23.24 -22.46 10.25
C GLY A 74 -24.47 -21.54 10.22
N ARG A 75 -24.50 -20.45 11.01
CA ARG A 75 -25.58 -19.46 11.00
C ARG A 75 -25.45 -18.43 9.87
N ALA A 76 -24.28 -18.28 9.25
CA ALA A 76 -24.12 -17.36 8.13
C ALA A 76 -25.01 -17.82 6.95
N PRO A 77 -25.74 -16.92 6.27
CA PRO A 77 -26.43 -17.26 5.03
C PRO A 77 -25.45 -17.58 3.90
N ASP A 78 -25.87 -18.39 2.93
CA ASP A 78 -25.04 -18.70 1.75
C ASP A 78 -24.74 -17.46 0.91
N GLU A 79 -25.69 -16.53 0.81
CA GLU A 79 -25.53 -15.23 0.15
C GLU A 79 -24.40 -14.41 0.79
N LEU A 80 -24.35 -14.36 2.13
CA LEU A 80 -23.27 -13.66 2.85
C LEU A 80 -21.91 -14.35 2.64
N ARG A 81 -21.86 -15.70 2.66
CA ARG A 81 -20.63 -16.44 2.36
C ARG A 81 -20.15 -16.20 0.93
N ALA A 82 -21.08 -16.14 -0.03
CA ALA A 82 -20.78 -15.84 -1.42
C ALA A 82 -20.29 -14.39 -1.59
N HIS A 83 -20.94 -13.44 -0.91
CA HIS A 83 -20.54 -12.04 -0.86
C HIS A 83 -19.10 -11.92 -0.34
N TYR A 84 -18.78 -12.51 0.81
CA TYR A 84 -17.42 -12.55 1.35
C TYR A 84 -16.38 -13.07 0.35
N LYS A 85 -16.62 -14.24 -0.26
CA LYS A 85 -15.69 -14.80 -1.25
C LYS A 85 -15.50 -13.90 -2.46
N SER A 86 -16.59 -13.30 -2.96
CA SER A 86 -16.55 -12.37 -4.08
C SER A 86 -15.79 -11.09 -3.73
N THR A 87 -16.12 -10.46 -2.61
CA THR A 87 -15.48 -9.23 -2.12
C THR A 87 -14.00 -9.44 -1.87
N ARG A 88 -13.60 -10.52 -1.18
CA ARG A 88 -12.18 -10.86 -0.97
C ARG A 88 -11.43 -10.98 -2.29
N LYS A 89 -12.00 -11.68 -3.28
CA LYS A 89 -11.41 -11.80 -4.62
C LYS A 89 -11.26 -10.43 -5.29
N THR A 90 -12.31 -9.61 -5.28
CA THR A 90 -12.31 -8.27 -5.90
C THR A 90 -11.24 -7.37 -5.27
N VAL A 91 -11.16 -7.33 -3.94
CA VAL A 91 -10.16 -6.55 -3.20
C VAL A 91 -8.74 -7.05 -3.50
N THR A 92 -8.51 -8.36 -3.52
CA THR A 92 -7.20 -8.93 -3.90
C THR A 92 -6.80 -8.55 -5.33
N VAL A 93 -7.73 -8.58 -6.29
CA VAL A 93 -7.46 -8.17 -7.67
C VAL A 93 -7.11 -6.68 -7.74
N ALA A 94 -7.88 -5.81 -7.07
CA ALA A 94 -7.62 -4.38 -7.02
C ALA A 94 -6.25 -4.06 -6.40
N PHE A 95 -5.88 -4.77 -5.32
CA PHE A 95 -4.56 -4.67 -4.72
C PHE A 95 -3.45 -5.04 -5.70
N LEU A 96 -3.53 -6.22 -6.33
CA LEU A 96 -2.51 -6.67 -7.27
C LEU A 96 -2.38 -5.75 -8.49
N GLN A 97 -3.50 -5.23 -9.00
CA GLN A 97 -3.49 -4.25 -10.10
C GLN A 97 -2.81 -2.94 -9.69
N THR A 98 -3.07 -2.47 -8.47
CA THR A 98 -2.44 -1.25 -7.94
C THR A 98 -0.95 -1.45 -7.73
N GLN A 99 -0.52 -2.57 -7.14
CA GLN A 99 0.90 -2.89 -6.99
C GLN A 99 1.62 -3.00 -8.35
N ALA A 100 0.99 -3.64 -9.34
CA ALA A 100 1.56 -3.73 -10.68
C ALA A 100 1.66 -2.35 -11.35
N HIS A 101 0.66 -1.47 -11.14
CA HIS A 101 0.69 -0.11 -11.64
C HIS A 101 1.79 0.73 -10.98
N ILE A 102 1.96 0.62 -9.65
CA ILE A 102 3.04 1.30 -8.92
C ILE A 102 4.40 0.85 -9.43
N ALA A 103 4.62 -0.47 -9.57
CA ALA A 103 5.88 -0.99 -10.10
C ALA A 103 6.19 -0.47 -11.52
N LEU A 104 5.18 -0.41 -12.39
CA LEU A 104 5.32 0.19 -13.72
C LEU A 104 5.72 1.68 -13.64
N LEU A 105 5.07 2.46 -12.77
CA LEU A 105 5.40 3.88 -12.59
C LEU A 105 6.81 4.08 -12.04
N GLU A 106 7.27 3.24 -11.11
CA GLU A 106 8.62 3.27 -10.56
C GLU A 106 9.68 2.95 -11.62
N ASP A 107 9.46 1.92 -12.42
CA ASP A 107 10.36 1.53 -13.52
C ASP A 107 10.43 2.63 -14.59
N ASP A 108 9.28 3.11 -15.07
CA ASP A 108 9.19 4.13 -16.13
C ASP A 108 9.80 5.46 -15.68
N SER A 109 9.55 5.87 -14.44
CA SER A 109 10.11 7.10 -13.88
C SER A 109 11.61 7.00 -13.68
N SER A 110 12.10 5.89 -13.11
CA SER A 110 13.53 5.66 -12.92
C SER A 110 14.29 5.69 -14.24
N ALA A 111 13.76 5.02 -15.27
CA ALA A 111 14.35 5.02 -16.61
C ALA A 111 14.33 6.44 -17.25
N THR A 112 13.21 7.14 -17.13
CA THR A 112 13.02 8.47 -17.75
C THR A 112 13.94 9.53 -17.13
N PHE A 113 13.96 9.63 -15.79
CA PHE A 113 14.82 10.58 -15.09
C PHE A 113 16.30 10.22 -15.21
N GLY A 114 16.66 8.92 -15.20
CA GLY A 114 18.02 8.46 -15.46
C GLY A 114 18.53 8.88 -16.83
N ALA A 115 17.74 8.65 -17.89
CA ALA A 115 18.11 9.06 -19.24
C ALA A 115 18.22 10.59 -19.39
N ALA A 116 17.38 11.36 -18.68
CA ALA A 116 17.47 12.83 -18.67
C ALA A 116 18.73 13.32 -17.96
N LEU A 117 19.11 12.68 -16.85
CA LEU A 117 20.35 12.96 -16.14
C LEU A 117 21.59 12.68 -16.98
N GLU A 118 21.62 11.56 -17.70
CA GLU A 118 22.70 11.25 -18.64
C GLU A 118 22.82 12.32 -19.74
N ARG A 119 21.70 12.75 -20.32
CA ARG A 119 21.70 13.85 -21.31
C ARG A 119 22.21 15.16 -20.72
N ALA A 120 21.79 15.50 -19.50
CA ALA A 120 22.26 16.68 -18.80
C ALA A 120 23.78 16.64 -18.54
N LEU A 121 24.30 15.49 -18.09
CA LEU A 121 25.74 15.27 -17.88
C LEU A 121 26.53 15.44 -19.19
N VAL A 122 26.04 14.89 -20.31
CA VAL A 122 26.65 15.07 -21.64
C VAL A 122 26.65 16.55 -22.05
N ALA A 123 25.55 17.27 -21.78
CA ALA A 123 25.42 18.68 -22.11
C ALA A 123 26.35 19.62 -21.32
N MET A 124 26.88 19.17 -20.17
CA MET A 124 27.88 19.92 -19.40
C MET A 124 29.26 20.00 -20.10
N GLY A 125 29.44 19.27 -21.19
CA GLY A 125 30.62 19.34 -22.05
C GLY A 125 31.79 18.46 -21.59
N PRO A 126 32.76 18.20 -22.49
CA PRO A 126 33.83 17.21 -22.28
C PRO A 126 34.86 17.62 -21.21
N THR A 127 34.84 18.88 -20.76
CA THR A 127 35.75 19.42 -19.75
C THR A 127 35.21 19.28 -18.32
N THR A 128 33.97 18.83 -18.16
CA THR A 128 33.35 18.63 -16.84
C THR A 128 33.41 17.15 -16.48
N VAL A 129 34.10 16.81 -15.39
CA VAL A 129 34.14 15.46 -14.83
C VAL A 129 33.21 15.43 -13.63
N ALA A 130 31.97 15.02 -13.86
CA ALA A 130 30.95 14.87 -12.83
C ALA A 130 31.03 13.47 -12.21
N LYS A 131 31.18 13.40 -10.88
CA LYS A 131 31.17 12.14 -10.13
C LYS A 131 29.91 12.04 -9.30
N GLU A 132 29.24 10.90 -9.37
CA GLU A 132 28.14 10.61 -8.48
C GLU A 132 28.65 10.50 -7.03
N CYS A 133 28.02 11.26 -6.15
CA CYS A 133 28.26 11.30 -4.73
C CYS A 133 27.26 10.36 -4.05
N ALA A 134 27.67 9.09 -3.90
CA ALA A 134 26.79 8.05 -3.38
C ALA A 134 26.61 8.17 -1.85
N ALA A 135 25.36 8.17 -1.41
CA ALA A 135 24.98 7.74 -0.06
C ALA A 135 24.25 6.39 -0.16
N GLY A 136 24.92 5.32 -0.60
CA GLY A 136 24.31 3.99 -0.76
C GLY A 136 23.80 3.69 -2.18
N PRO A 137 23.13 2.53 -2.39
CA PRO A 137 22.91 1.93 -3.71
C PRO A 137 22.21 2.90 -4.68
N SER A 138 22.81 3.03 -5.87
CA SER A 138 22.42 3.94 -6.94
C SER A 138 21.01 3.63 -7.47
N GLY A 139 20.13 4.60 -7.34
CA GLY A 139 18.76 4.63 -7.87
C GLY A 139 18.05 5.87 -7.33
N ILE A 140 17.14 6.48 -8.09
CA ILE A 140 16.31 7.59 -7.61
C ILE A 140 15.28 6.98 -6.65
N ALA A 141 15.68 6.66 -5.42
CA ALA A 141 14.81 6.14 -4.36
C ALA A 141 13.99 7.24 -3.67
N ALA A 142 13.77 8.36 -4.36
CA ALA A 142 13.26 9.62 -3.81
C ALA A 142 11.72 9.69 -3.68
N ILE A 143 11.06 8.55 -3.47
CA ILE A 143 9.67 8.53 -2.95
C ILE A 143 9.68 8.63 -1.41
N ALA A 144 10.80 8.31 -0.75
CA ALA A 144 10.96 8.36 0.71
C ALA A 144 11.58 9.66 1.24
N GLY A 145 10.89 10.80 1.06
CA GLY A 145 11.10 12.03 1.83
C GLY A 145 12.43 12.81 1.61
N PRO A 146 12.51 14.06 2.09
CA PRO A 146 13.64 14.93 1.81
C PRO A 146 14.80 14.70 2.78
N GLY A 147 15.99 14.49 2.22
CA GLY A 147 17.21 15.11 2.75
C GLY A 147 18.06 14.28 3.71
N ARG A 148 19.06 13.61 3.15
CA ARG A 148 20.42 13.59 3.71
C ARG A 148 21.43 13.70 2.58
N GLY A 149 21.85 14.92 2.27
CA GLY A 149 22.98 15.13 1.38
C GLY A 149 24.26 14.54 2.00
N PRO A 150 25.08 13.77 1.25
CA PRO A 150 26.36 13.28 1.73
C PRO A 150 27.33 14.44 2.02
N ALA A 151 27.83 14.51 3.25
CA ALA A 151 28.60 15.65 3.77
C ALA A 151 30.07 15.73 3.30
N THR A 152 30.53 14.91 2.34
CA THR A 152 31.97 14.77 2.05
C THR A 152 32.31 14.43 0.60
N CYS A 153 31.71 15.09 -0.39
CA CYS A 153 32.17 14.96 -1.79
C CYS A 153 33.07 16.12 -2.20
N ALA A 154 34.22 15.76 -2.75
CA ALA A 154 35.20 16.72 -3.26
C ALA A 154 34.83 17.15 -4.68
N GLY A 155 34.95 18.45 -4.96
CA GLY A 155 34.66 19.04 -6.25
C GLY A 155 33.62 20.15 -6.17
N GLU A 156 33.27 20.73 -7.32
CA GLU A 156 32.16 21.66 -7.48
C GLU A 156 30.81 20.96 -7.34
N ASP A 157 29.84 21.58 -6.65
CA ASP A 157 28.47 21.05 -6.56
C ASP A 157 27.72 21.26 -7.87
N LEU A 158 27.42 20.17 -8.58
CA LEU A 158 26.75 20.19 -9.87
C LEU A 158 25.23 19.96 -9.76
N ASN A 159 24.66 19.85 -8.55
CA ASN A 159 23.26 19.46 -8.35
C ASN A 159 22.29 20.46 -8.99
N ALA A 160 22.44 21.76 -8.68
CA ALA A 160 21.56 22.80 -9.22
C ALA A 160 21.71 23.02 -10.74
N PRO A 161 22.94 23.04 -11.31
CA PRO A 161 23.13 23.08 -12.76
C PRO A 161 22.48 21.89 -13.49
N LEU A 162 22.65 20.67 -12.97
CA LEU A 162 22.02 19.47 -13.54
C LEU A 162 20.50 19.52 -13.44
N ALA A 163 19.95 19.91 -12.28
CA ALA A 163 18.50 20.09 -12.12
C ALA A 163 17.92 21.11 -13.12
N ALA A 164 18.60 22.24 -13.32
CA ALA A 164 18.18 23.24 -14.30
C ALA A 164 18.27 22.75 -15.76
N ALA A 165 19.14 21.78 -16.05
CA ALA A 165 19.21 21.12 -17.35
C ALA A 165 18.06 20.12 -17.52
N LEU A 166 17.74 19.31 -16.50
CA LEU A 166 16.56 18.44 -16.47
C LEU A 166 15.27 19.24 -16.70
N ASP A 167 15.11 20.37 -16.02
CA ASP A 167 13.91 21.20 -16.13
C ASP A 167 13.67 21.79 -17.54
N LYS A 168 14.68 21.75 -18.40
CA LYS A 168 14.64 22.20 -19.79
C LYS A 168 14.64 21.05 -20.80
N ASP A 169 14.72 19.80 -20.35
CA ASP A 169 14.79 18.64 -21.22
C ASP A 169 13.39 18.34 -21.80
N PRO A 170 13.15 18.56 -23.10
CA PRO A 170 11.83 18.36 -23.70
C PRO A 170 11.40 16.89 -23.71
N ALA A 171 12.35 15.95 -23.77
CA ALA A 171 12.04 14.52 -23.73
C ALA A 171 11.61 14.10 -22.32
N LEU A 172 12.26 14.64 -21.28
CA LEU A 172 11.83 14.42 -19.89
C LEU A 172 10.43 14.98 -19.64
N LEU A 173 10.17 16.22 -20.07
CA LEU A 173 8.88 16.87 -19.86
C LEU A 173 7.73 16.13 -20.55
N ALA A 174 7.95 15.68 -21.80
CA ALA A 174 6.97 14.87 -22.53
C ALA A 174 6.70 13.52 -21.83
N ALA A 175 7.75 12.83 -21.38
CA ALA A 175 7.60 11.55 -20.68
C ALA A 175 6.88 11.71 -19.32
N ILE A 176 7.14 12.80 -18.58
CA ILE A 176 6.37 13.12 -17.37
C ILE A 176 4.89 13.29 -17.71
N ASP A 177 4.56 14.01 -18.79
CA ASP A 177 3.16 14.20 -19.20
C ASP A 177 2.48 12.87 -19.54
N GLU A 178 3.18 11.97 -20.24
CA GLU A 178 2.69 10.62 -20.56
C GLU A 178 2.46 9.79 -19.29
N ILE A 179 3.41 9.77 -18.36
CA ILE A 179 3.28 9.03 -17.09
C ILE A 179 2.12 9.58 -16.25
N LEU A 180 1.98 10.91 -16.15
CA LEU A 180 0.91 11.54 -15.38
C LEU A 180 -0.48 11.33 -16.01
N ALA A 181 -0.54 11.04 -17.30
CA ALA A 181 -1.76 10.72 -18.04
C ALA A 181 -2.20 9.25 -17.91
N LEU A 182 -1.36 8.37 -17.34
CA LEU A 182 -1.75 6.99 -17.11
C LEU A 182 -2.97 6.91 -16.17
N GLU A 183 -3.95 6.11 -16.58
CA GLU A 183 -5.13 5.85 -15.77
C GLU A 183 -4.77 4.97 -14.58
N TRP A 184 -5.20 5.42 -13.40
CA TRP A 184 -5.01 4.67 -12.17
C TRP A 184 -6.06 3.55 -12.07
N PRO A 185 -5.70 2.38 -11.55
CA PRO A 185 -6.67 1.30 -11.31
C PRO A 185 -7.83 1.77 -10.44
N ASP A 186 -9.05 1.32 -10.77
CA ASP A 186 -10.21 1.58 -9.93
C ASP A 186 -10.14 0.72 -8.66
N THR A 187 -10.02 1.40 -7.51
CA THR A 187 -10.02 0.79 -6.18
C THR A 187 -11.43 0.74 -5.57
N THR A 188 -12.45 1.16 -6.31
CA THR A 188 -13.83 1.19 -5.81
C THR A 188 -14.37 -0.23 -5.62
N ILE A 189 -14.68 -0.57 -4.37
CA ILE A 189 -15.33 -1.84 -4.06
C ILE A 189 -16.85 -1.65 -4.07
N PRO A 190 -17.61 -2.47 -4.80
CA PRO A 190 -19.07 -2.41 -4.80
C PRO A 190 -19.64 -2.57 -3.39
N LYS A 191 -20.53 -1.66 -3.02
CA LYS A 191 -21.28 -1.74 -1.76
C LYS A 191 -22.59 -2.48 -1.98
N ALA A 192 -22.90 -3.42 -1.10
CA ALA A 192 -24.13 -4.18 -1.15
C ALA A 192 -24.61 -4.45 0.28
N THR A 193 -25.77 -3.90 0.64
CA THR A 193 -26.40 -4.20 1.91
C THR A 193 -26.69 -5.70 2.04
N GLN A 194 -26.35 -6.29 3.17
CA GLN A 194 -26.53 -7.73 3.42
C GLN A 194 -27.68 -8.00 4.41
N PRO A 195 -28.33 -9.17 4.32
CA PRO A 195 -29.39 -9.54 5.24
C PRO A 195 -28.87 -9.74 6.67
N LEU A 196 -29.70 -9.38 7.64
CA LEU A 196 -29.45 -9.64 9.05
C LEU A 196 -29.57 -11.13 9.37
N VAL A 197 -28.71 -11.61 10.27
CA VAL A 197 -28.79 -12.98 10.80
C VAL A 197 -29.53 -12.97 12.13
N PRO A 198 -30.68 -13.67 12.26
CA PRO A 198 -31.46 -13.67 13.49
C PRO A 198 -30.65 -14.18 14.69
N LEU A 199 -30.74 -13.49 15.83
CA LEU A 199 -30.15 -13.92 17.10
C LEU A 199 -31.21 -14.14 18.17
N THR A 200 -32.06 -13.15 18.42
CA THR A 200 -33.10 -13.23 19.45
C THR A 200 -34.50 -13.35 18.84
N SER A 201 -35.12 -12.22 18.48
CA SER A 201 -36.40 -12.11 17.77
C SER A 201 -36.26 -11.18 16.56
N ALA A 202 -37.22 -11.22 15.63
CA ALA A 202 -37.21 -10.35 14.45
C ALA A 202 -37.43 -8.88 14.87
N GLY A 203 -36.34 -8.12 14.91
CA GLY A 203 -36.35 -6.68 15.13
C GLY A 203 -35.42 -6.02 14.10
N PRO A 204 -35.63 -4.73 13.78
CA PRO A 204 -34.82 -4.01 12.80
C PRO A 204 -33.45 -3.61 13.37
N ALA A 205 -33.12 -3.94 14.62
CA ALA A 205 -31.87 -3.56 15.25
C ALA A 205 -30.82 -4.68 15.13
N TYR A 206 -29.55 -4.31 15.02
CA TYR A 206 -28.45 -5.27 14.90
C TYR A 206 -27.23 -4.93 15.76
N ILE A 207 -26.34 -5.92 15.88
CA ILE A 207 -24.99 -5.80 16.43
C ILE A 207 -24.00 -6.28 15.35
N GLN A 208 -22.92 -5.53 15.12
CA GLN A 208 -21.81 -5.96 14.27
C GLN A 208 -21.07 -7.14 14.91
N VAL A 209 -20.95 -8.23 14.16
CA VAL A 209 -20.44 -9.51 14.65
C VAL A 209 -18.96 -9.44 14.97
N ASP A 210 -18.19 -8.77 14.13
CA ASP A 210 -16.75 -8.57 14.29
C ASP A 210 -16.45 -7.74 15.55
N ASP A 211 -17.12 -6.61 15.76
CA ASP A 211 -17.00 -5.81 17.00
C ASP A 211 -17.35 -6.62 18.25
N LEU A 212 -18.44 -7.40 18.18
CA LEU A 212 -18.83 -8.29 19.26
C LEU A 212 -17.76 -9.36 19.54
N ALA A 213 -17.18 -9.94 18.48
CA ALA A 213 -16.15 -10.96 18.57
C ALA A 213 -14.84 -10.40 19.12
N ILE A 214 -14.39 -9.24 18.66
CA ILE A 214 -13.19 -8.57 19.17
C ILE A 214 -13.38 -8.25 20.66
N ALA A 215 -14.54 -7.72 21.04
CA ALA A 215 -14.80 -7.33 22.43
C ALA A 215 -14.89 -8.52 23.41
N LEU A 216 -15.30 -9.71 22.95
CA LEU A 216 -15.54 -10.87 23.81
C LEU A 216 -14.52 -12.00 23.64
N LEU A 217 -13.86 -12.09 22.49
CA LEU A 217 -12.99 -13.18 22.07
C LEU A 217 -11.60 -12.73 21.60
N SER A 218 -11.24 -11.44 21.66
CA SER A 218 -9.94 -10.89 21.17
C SER A 218 -8.75 -11.82 21.39
N ARG A 219 -8.44 -12.13 22.65
CA ARG A 219 -7.30 -13.01 22.99
C ARG A 219 -7.41 -14.40 22.35
N GLN A 220 -8.59 -14.99 22.32
CA GLN A 220 -8.78 -16.31 21.72
C GLN A 220 -8.60 -16.26 20.19
N ILE A 221 -9.07 -15.19 19.54
CA ILE A 221 -8.89 -14.98 18.10
C ILE A 221 -7.40 -14.74 17.79
N GLU A 222 -6.70 -13.95 18.61
CA GLU A 222 -5.25 -13.74 18.51
C GLU A 222 -4.47 -15.05 18.65
N ASP A 223 -4.78 -15.86 19.67
CA ASP A 223 -4.12 -17.16 19.89
C ASP A 223 -4.37 -18.12 18.70
N LEU A 224 -5.60 -18.14 18.15
CA LEU A 224 -5.93 -18.94 16.97
C LEU A 224 -5.22 -18.44 15.71
N GLY A 225 -5.12 -17.12 15.53
CA GLY A 225 -4.40 -16.50 14.42
C GLY A 225 -2.92 -16.81 14.48
N ALA A 226 -2.29 -16.64 15.63
CA ALA A 226 -0.87 -16.99 15.85
C ALA A 226 -0.60 -18.48 15.58
N THR A 227 -1.51 -19.37 15.98
CA THR A 227 -1.41 -20.80 15.67
C THR A 227 -1.46 -21.04 14.16
N PHE A 228 -2.39 -20.40 13.46
CA PHE A 228 -2.51 -20.50 12.01
C PHE A 228 -1.25 -19.97 11.30
N GLU A 229 -0.72 -18.82 11.71
CA GLU A 229 0.51 -18.25 11.16
C GLU A 229 1.70 -19.20 11.33
N GLN A 230 1.84 -19.83 12.51
CA GLN A 230 2.89 -20.83 12.75
C GLN A 230 2.76 -22.07 11.84
N GLU A 231 1.54 -22.47 11.50
CA GLU A 231 1.30 -23.57 10.55
C GLU A 231 1.61 -23.18 9.10
N ILE A 232 1.38 -21.92 8.71
CA ILE A 232 1.59 -21.43 7.33
C ILE A 232 3.04 -21.03 7.04
N ALA A 233 3.74 -20.44 8.01
CA ALA A 233 5.13 -19.97 7.84
C ALA A 233 6.09 -20.98 7.19
N PRO A 234 6.13 -22.28 7.56
CA PRO A 234 7.02 -23.25 6.89
C PRO A 234 6.63 -23.56 5.44
N LEU A 235 5.41 -23.21 5.00
CA LEU A 235 4.88 -23.50 3.67
C LEU A 235 5.17 -22.39 2.65
N GLU A 236 5.61 -21.21 3.06
CA GLU A 236 5.76 -20.00 2.21
C GLU A 236 6.53 -20.28 0.91
N ARG A 237 7.72 -20.88 1.00
CA ARG A 237 8.52 -21.22 -0.19
C ARG A 237 7.80 -22.19 -1.14
N GLY A 238 7.02 -23.13 -0.59
CA GLY A 238 6.22 -24.04 -1.41
C GLY A 238 5.05 -23.34 -2.08
N LEU A 239 4.41 -22.40 -1.38
CA LEU A 239 3.31 -21.59 -1.92
C LEU A 239 3.80 -20.68 -3.06
N GLU A 240 4.96 -20.03 -2.91
CA GLU A 240 5.61 -19.24 -3.97
C GLU A 240 5.91 -20.09 -5.21
N ALA A 241 6.43 -21.31 -5.00
CA ALA A 241 6.71 -22.27 -6.06
C ALA A 241 5.44 -22.95 -6.63
N LYS A 242 4.25 -22.65 -6.09
CA LYS A 242 2.97 -23.29 -6.44
C LYS A 242 3.00 -24.81 -6.26
N ASP A 243 3.71 -25.28 -5.23
CA ASP A 243 3.81 -26.69 -4.89
C ASP A 243 2.43 -27.25 -4.47
N PRO A 244 1.93 -28.33 -5.10
CA PRO A 244 0.62 -28.88 -4.81
C PRO A 244 0.43 -29.33 -3.36
N GLN A 245 1.48 -29.84 -2.71
CA GLN A 245 1.42 -30.31 -1.33
C GLN A 245 1.35 -29.11 -0.37
N ALA A 246 2.18 -28.09 -0.57
CA ALA A 246 2.12 -26.86 0.22
C ALA A 246 0.74 -26.17 0.11
N LEU A 247 0.14 -26.15 -1.07
CA LEU A 247 -1.23 -25.65 -1.27
C LEU A 247 -2.28 -26.47 -0.52
N ALA A 248 -2.16 -27.80 -0.53
CA ALA A 248 -3.06 -28.69 0.19
C ALA A 248 -2.93 -28.52 1.71
N ASP A 249 -1.70 -28.43 2.22
CA ASP A 249 -1.41 -28.26 3.65
C ASP A 249 -1.86 -26.88 4.16
N ALA A 250 -1.64 -25.82 3.38
CA ALA A 250 -2.12 -24.48 3.71
C ALA A 250 -3.66 -24.44 3.74
N LYS A 251 -4.32 -25.13 2.80
CA LYS A 251 -5.78 -25.29 2.83
C LYS A 251 -6.24 -26.03 4.08
N ALA A 252 -5.57 -27.11 4.46
CA ALA A 252 -5.94 -27.88 5.66
C ALA A 252 -5.75 -27.06 6.95
N ALA A 253 -4.66 -26.30 7.06
CA ALA A 253 -4.42 -25.36 8.15
C ALA A 253 -5.52 -24.30 8.23
N ARG A 254 -5.91 -23.77 7.06
CA ARG A 254 -6.99 -22.79 6.96
C ARG A 254 -8.33 -23.37 7.42
N ASP A 255 -8.68 -24.57 6.95
CA ASP A 255 -9.93 -25.25 7.33
C ASP A 255 -9.97 -25.50 8.86
N ARG A 256 -8.84 -25.83 9.49
CA ARG A 256 -8.73 -25.96 10.96
C ARG A 256 -8.97 -24.64 11.70
N TYR A 257 -8.31 -23.56 11.24
CA TYR A 257 -8.50 -22.22 11.81
C TYR A 257 -9.96 -21.77 11.73
N GLU A 258 -10.59 -21.90 10.56
CA GLU A 258 -11.99 -21.52 10.36
C GLU A 258 -12.93 -22.30 11.27
N ALA A 259 -12.70 -23.62 11.41
CA ALA A 259 -13.50 -24.46 12.31
C ALA A 259 -13.34 -24.04 13.79
N ALA A 260 -12.12 -23.67 14.21
CA ALA A 260 -11.86 -23.23 15.58
C ALA A 260 -12.50 -21.87 15.89
N VAL A 261 -12.40 -20.89 14.98
CA VAL A 261 -13.07 -19.58 15.11
C VAL A 261 -14.58 -19.74 15.15
N SER A 262 -15.15 -20.56 14.27
CA SER A 262 -16.58 -20.88 14.23
C SER A 262 -17.07 -21.53 15.52
N ALA A 263 -16.30 -22.48 16.09
CA ALA A 263 -16.63 -23.09 17.37
C ALA A 263 -16.61 -22.07 18.53
N ALA A 264 -15.63 -21.17 18.56
CA ALA A 264 -15.57 -20.09 19.54
C ALA A 264 -16.76 -19.12 19.38
N GLY A 265 -17.06 -18.74 18.14
CA GLY A 265 -18.21 -17.92 17.78
C GLY A 265 -19.54 -18.54 18.23
N ALA A 266 -19.76 -19.83 17.99
CA ALA A 266 -20.97 -20.52 18.43
C ALA A 266 -21.16 -20.49 19.96
N LYS A 267 -20.06 -20.69 20.73
CA LYS A 267 -20.05 -20.57 22.21
C LYS A 267 -20.44 -19.15 22.64
N MET A 268 -19.85 -18.14 22.01
CA MET A 268 -20.13 -16.72 22.27
C MET A 268 -21.57 -16.34 21.94
N LEU A 269 -22.05 -16.64 20.74
CA LEU A 269 -23.39 -16.29 20.30
C LEU A 269 -24.44 -16.93 21.20
N THR A 270 -24.24 -18.16 21.66
CA THR A 270 -25.14 -18.82 22.62
C THR A 270 -25.19 -18.06 23.96
N ALA A 271 -24.05 -17.61 24.48
CA ALA A 271 -23.99 -16.86 25.73
C ALA A 271 -24.62 -15.47 25.60
N VAL A 272 -24.34 -14.78 24.50
CA VAL A 272 -24.88 -13.45 24.16
C VAL A 272 -26.39 -13.52 23.98
N GLU A 273 -26.89 -14.45 23.17
CA GLU A 273 -28.32 -14.68 22.92
C GLU A 273 -29.11 -14.86 24.23
N LYS A 274 -28.56 -15.66 25.16
CA LYS A 274 -29.17 -15.88 26.47
C LYS A 274 -29.19 -14.63 27.34
N SER A 275 -28.17 -13.77 27.27
CA SER A 275 -28.15 -12.51 28.01
C SER A 275 -29.17 -11.51 27.42
N LEU A 276 -29.18 -11.35 26.10
CA LEU A 276 -30.08 -10.44 25.39
C LEU A 276 -31.56 -10.82 25.58
N LYS A 277 -31.91 -12.11 25.46
CA LYS A 277 -33.28 -12.58 25.74
C LYS A 277 -33.75 -12.26 27.16
N LYS A 278 -32.85 -12.31 28.15
CA LYS A 278 -33.18 -11.94 29.54
C LYS A 278 -33.35 -10.44 29.75
N ARG A 279 -32.72 -9.63 28.90
CA ARG A 279 -32.85 -8.17 28.89
C ARG A 279 -34.06 -7.70 28.07
N GLY A 280 -34.71 -8.59 27.33
CA GLY A 280 -35.81 -8.25 26.43
C GLY A 280 -35.34 -7.55 25.15
N GLU A 281 -34.06 -7.68 24.79
CA GLU A 281 -33.51 -7.08 23.58
C GLU A 281 -33.89 -7.90 22.35
N ALA A 282 -34.47 -7.24 21.35
CA ALA A 282 -34.86 -7.80 20.06
C ALA A 282 -33.85 -7.34 19.00
N VAL A 283 -32.77 -8.11 18.85
CA VAL A 283 -31.67 -7.80 17.94
C VAL A 283 -31.25 -8.98 17.08
N ALA A 284 -30.77 -8.65 15.89
CA ALA A 284 -30.11 -9.53 14.95
C ALA A 284 -28.60 -9.25 14.90
N LEU A 285 -27.90 -9.94 14.01
CA LEU A 285 -26.46 -9.81 13.78
C LEU A 285 -26.21 -9.29 12.37
N CYS A 286 -25.31 -8.32 12.26
CA CYS A 286 -24.74 -7.88 10.99
C CYS A 286 -23.29 -8.36 10.92
N ALA A 287 -22.93 -9.02 9.83
CA ALA A 287 -21.54 -9.42 9.57
C ALA A 287 -20.95 -8.69 8.36
N ASN A 288 -21.70 -7.76 7.75
CA ASN A 288 -21.22 -6.96 6.64
C ASN A 288 -20.76 -5.59 7.15
N PRO A 289 -19.47 -5.25 7.03
CA PRO A 289 -18.97 -3.97 7.47
C PRO A 289 -19.58 -2.80 6.70
N ALA A 290 -19.61 -1.62 7.34
CA ALA A 290 -20.13 -0.40 6.72
C ALA A 290 -19.39 -0.02 5.43
N ALA A 291 -18.09 -0.34 5.34
CA ALA A 291 -17.27 -0.13 4.14
C ALA A 291 -17.84 -0.85 2.90
N PHE A 292 -18.50 -2.00 3.09
CA PHE A 292 -19.15 -2.78 2.03
C PHE A 292 -20.67 -2.61 1.98
N GLY A 293 -21.22 -1.61 2.66
CA GLY A 293 -22.65 -1.27 2.61
C GLY A 293 -23.45 -1.68 3.85
N GLY A 294 -22.85 -2.37 4.82
CA GLY A 294 -23.52 -2.67 6.09
C GLY A 294 -24.69 -3.64 5.96
N CYS A 295 -25.58 -3.59 6.95
CA CYS A 295 -26.86 -4.28 6.94
C CYS A 295 -28.01 -3.29 7.12
N GLU A 296 -29.21 -3.69 6.69
CA GLU A 296 -30.42 -2.90 6.94
C GLU A 296 -30.77 -2.93 8.43
N GLY A 297 -31.04 -1.76 9.01
CA GLY A 297 -31.50 -1.68 10.39
C GLY A 297 -30.85 -0.59 11.24
N GLU A 298 -31.25 -0.54 12.50
CA GLU A 298 -30.66 0.30 13.55
C GLU A 298 -29.43 -0.40 14.13
N ASP A 299 -28.26 0.22 13.97
CA ASP A 299 -27.03 -0.27 14.60
C ASP A 299 -27.05 0.01 16.12
N LYS A 300 -26.99 -1.05 16.92
CA LYS A 300 -26.92 -0.99 18.40
C LYS A 300 -25.60 -1.52 18.96
N THR A 301 -24.58 -1.62 18.12
CA THR A 301 -23.31 -2.27 18.43
C THR A 301 -22.66 -1.66 19.66
N ASP A 302 -22.39 -0.36 19.67
CA ASP A 302 -21.72 0.33 20.79
C ASP A 302 -22.43 0.12 22.13
N LEU A 303 -23.77 0.22 22.13
CA LEU A 303 -24.58 0.09 23.33
C LEU A 303 -24.53 -1.34 23.88
N LEU A 304 -24.78 -2.32 23.01
CA LEU A 304 -24.97 -3.71 23.43
C LEU A 304 -23.64 -4.44 23.64
N VAL A 305 -22.62 -4.20 22.82
CA VAL A 305 -21.27 -4.74 23.02
C VAL A 305 -20.74 -4.30 24.39
N ARG A 306 -20.83 -3.01 24.73
CA ARG A 306 -20.41 -2.51 26.05
C ARG A 306 -21.17 -3.19 27.19
N ALA A 307 -22.49 -3.39 27.04
CA ALA A 307 -23.29 -4.07 28.05
C ALA A 307 -22.92 -5.56 28.22
N LEU A 308 -22.62 -6.25 27.12
CA LEU A 308 -22.27 -7.67 27.07
C LEU A 308 -20.85 -7.93 27.58
N SER A 309 -19.88 -7.08 27.25
CA SER A 309 -18.49 -7.18 27.74
C SER A 309 -18.40 -6.97 29.26
N ASN A 310 -19.39 -6.33 29.87
CA ASN A 310 -19.50 -6.19 31.33
C ASN A 310 -20.37 -7.27 31.99
N ASP A 311 -20.97 -8.17 31.23
CA ASP A 311 -21.84 -9.22 31.74
C ASP A 311 -21.02 -10.41 32.27
N LYS A 312 -20.92 -10.51 33.60
CA LYS A 312 -20.19 -11.59 34.28
C LYS A 312 -20.64 -13.00 33.85
N LYS A 313 -21.91 -13.19 33.47
CA LYS A 313 -22.41 -14.51 33.04
C LYS A 313 -21.97 -14.83 31.63
N VAL A 314 -21.91 -13.84 30.74
CA VAL A 314 -21.36 -13.99 29.39
C VAL A 314 -19.87 -14.32 29.48
N LEU A 315 -19.09 -13.50 30.20
CA LEU A 315 -17.65 -13.73 30.35
C LEU A 315 -17.32 -15.07 31.01
N LYS A 316 -18.09 -15.49 32.02
CA LYS A 316 -17.91 -16.81 32.65
C LYS A 316 -18.19 -17.95 31.69
N ALA A 317 -19.15 -17.79 30.77
CA ALA A 317 -19.46 -18.80 29.78
C ALA A 317 -18.38 -18.90 28.69
N LEU A 318 -17.56 -17.86 28.50
CA LEU A 318 -16.51 -17.84 27.48
C LEU A 318 -15.18 -18.44 27.95
N ARG A 319 -14.89 -18.39 29.24
CA ARG A 319 -13.78 -19.11 29.88
C ARG A 319 -13.98 -20.63 29.87
#